data_AF-A0A536X5Z0-F1
#
_entry.id   AF-A0A536X5Z0-F1
#
_cell.length_a   1.000
_cell.length_b   1.000
_cell.length_c   1.000
_cell.angle_alpha   90.00
_cell.angle_beta   90.00
_cell.angle_gamma   90.00
#
_symmetry.space_group_name_H-M   'P 1'
#
loop_
_entity.id
_entity.type
_entity.pdbx_description
1 polymer ?
#
loop_
_entity_poly.entity_id
_entity_poly.type
_entity_poly.pdbx_seq_one_letter_code
_entity_poly.pdbx_strand_id
1 'polypeptide(L)'
;MIRLTEAMRDADFVQLDGIVFATGYLRIPDESTVAEDVVMELKLGDTELAFTLEELEEAQYVDDGMYRLKSGVMLRFLTVATLH
;
A
#
# COMPACT_ATOMS: atom_id res chain seq x y z
N MET A 1 -4.01 11.35 -11.94
CA MET A 1 -3.09 10.81 -10.91
C MET A 1 -3.91 10.52 -9.68
N ILE A 2 -4.02 9.26 -9.30
CA ILE A 2 -4.71 8.84 -8.06
C ILE A 2 -3.76 9.12 -6.91
N ARG A 3 -4.24 9.76 -5.83
CA ARG A 3 -3.40 9.98 -4.64
C ARG A 3 -3.14 8.65 -3.94
N LEU A 4 -1.96 8.47 -3.33
CA LEU A 4 -1.63 7.23 -2.63
C LEU A 4 -2.72 6.84 -1.61
N THR A 5 -3.23 7.82 -0.85
CA THR A 5 -4.32 7.62 0.13
C THR A 5 -5.66 7.22 -0.48
N GLU A 6 -5.91 7.55 -1.75
CA GLU A 6 -7.08 7.07 -2.49
C GLU A 6 -6.86 5.61 -2.95
N ALA A 7 -5.65 5.27 -3.41
CA ALA A 7 -5.32 3.91 -3.82
C ALA A 7 -5.32 2.92 -2.65
N MET A 8 -4.93 3.37 -1.45
CA MET A 8 -5.01 2.59 -0.22
C MET A 8 -6.46 2.26 0.19
N ARG A 9 -7.45 3.02 -0.28
CA ARG A 9 -8.84 2.81 0.16
C ARG A 9 -9.36 1.47 -0.35
N ASP A 10 -9.89 0.67 0.57
CA ASP A 10 -10.52 -0.63 0.30
C ASP A 10 -9.61 -1.65 -0.43
N ALA A 11 -8.28 -1.49 -0.31
CA ALA A 11 -7.32 -2.40 -0.94
C ALA A 11 -7.28 -3.75 -0.21
N ASP A 12 -7.89 -4.77 -0.80
CA ASP A 12 -7.85 -6.15 -0.32
C ASP A 12 -6.46 -6.78 -0.46
N PHE A 13 -5.70 -6.34 -1.46
CA PHE A 13 -4.37 -6.84 -1.75
C PHE A 13 -3.40 -5.71 -2.10
N VAL A 14 -2.11 -5.97 -1.88
CA VAL A 14 -1.03 -5.10 -2.32
C VAL A 14 -0.02 -5.91 -3.10
N GLN A 15 0.32 -5.45 -4.30
CA GLN A 15 1.38 -6.00 -5.10
C GLN A 15 2.69 -5.26 -4.81
N LEU A 16 3.75 -5.97 -4.46
CA LEU A 16 5.11 -5.47 -4.28
C LEU A 16 6.05 -6.18 -5.26
N ASP A 17 6.70 -5.43 -6.15
CA ASP A 17 7.60 -5.95 -7.20
C ASP A 17 7.03 -7.17 -7.96
N GLY A 18 5.72 -7.14 -8.21
CA GLY A 18 4.99 -8.21 -8.90
C GLY A 18 4.38 -9.29 -7.98
N ILE A 19 4.80 -9.38 -6.72
CA ILE A 19 4.31 -10.36 -5.74
C ILE A 19 3.07 -9.81 -5.03
N VAL A 20 1.98 -10.58 -4.97
CA VAL A 20 0.71 -10.16 -4.35
C VAL A 20 0.64 -10.64 -2.91
N PHE A 21 0.38 -9.72 -1.99
CA PHE A 21 0.14 -9.95 -0.58
C PHE A 21 -1.30 -9.62 -0.23
N ALA A 22 -1.88 -10.34 0.72
CA ALA A 22 -3.15 -9.97 1.33
C ALA A 22 -2.93 -8.80 2.29
N THR A 23 -3.86 -7.85 2.30
CA THR A 23 -3.85 -6.75 3.27
C THR A 23 -4.35 -7.29 4.62
N GLY A 24 -3.47 -7.32 5.63
CA GLY A 24 -3.84 -7.69 7.01
C GLY A 24 -4.35 -6.50 7.82
N TYR A 25 -3.72 -5.34 7.62
CA TYR A 25 -4.11 -4.06 8.21
C TYR A 25 -3.80 -2.94 7.22
N LEU A 26 -4.70 -1.97 7.12
CA LEU A 26 -4.48 -0.78 6.30
C LEU A 26 -5.22 0.40 6.93
N ARG A 27 -4.45 1.45 7.24
CA ARG A 27 -4.96 2.70 7.77
C ARG A 27 -4.62 3.81 6.81
N ILE A 28 -5.64 4.57 6.42
CA ILE A 28 -5.45 5.77 5.61
C ILE A 28 -4.86 6.87 6.50
N PRO A 29 -3.66 7.42 6.18
CA PRO A 29 -3.07 8.49 6.96
C PRO A 29 -3.97 9.73 7.02
N ASP A 30 -4.02 10.35 8.20
CA ASP A 30 -4.73 11.59 8.52
C ASP A 30 -3.80 12.57 9.27
N GLU A 31 -4.34 13.71 9.71
CA GLU A 31 -3.58 14.76 10.41
C GLU A 31 -2.92 14.34 11.73
N SER A 32 -3.33 13.20 12.30
CA SER A 32 -2.78 12.65 13.54
C SER A 32 -1.74 11.55 13.30
N THR A 33 -1.54 11.14 12.04
CA THR A 33 -0.61 10.06 11.69
C THR A 33 0.80 10.61 11.61
N VAL A 34 1.73 9.98 12.32
CA VAL A 34 3.14 10.37 12.32
C VAL A 34 3.99 9.40 11.51
N ALA A 35 5.20 9.82 11.16
CA ALA A 35 6.09 9.12 10.23
C ALA A 35 6.37 7.66 10.65
N GLU A 36 6.48 7.41 11.95
CA GLU A 36 6.80 6.10 12.53
C GLU A 36 5.58 5.18 12.69
N ASP A 37 4.36 5.68 12.48
CA ASP A 37 3.15 4.88 12.61
C ASP A 37 3.12 3.80 11.52
N VAL A 38 2.86 2.55 11.91
CA VAL A 38 2.52 1.48 10.97
C VAL A 38 1.16 1.79 10.35
N VAL A 39 1.12 1.91 9.03
CA VAL A 39 -0.10 2.24 8.26
C VAL A 39 -0.54 1.11 7.35
N MET A 40 0.32 0.10 7.14
CA MET A 40 0.01 -1.06 6.31
C MET A 40 0.73 -2.30 6.83
N GLU A 41 -0.01 -3.39 6.98
CA GLU A 41 0.54 -4.73 7.22
C GLU A 41 0.06 -5.68 6.13
N LEU A 42 0.99 -6.43 5.57
CA LEU A 42 0.80 -7.34 4.44
C LEU A 42 1.14 -8.77 4.84
N LYS A 43 0.41 -9.74 4.28
CA LYS A 43 0.59 -11.16 4.58
C LYS A 43 0.69 -12.03 3.34
N LEU A 44 1.64 -12.96 3.36
CA LEU A 44 1.81 -14.04 2.37
C LEU A 44 2.26 -15.32 3.08
N GLY A 45 1.32 -16.24 3.33
CA GLY A 45 1.59 -17.44 4.13
C GLY A 45 2.01 -17.08 5.55
N ASP A 46 3.19 -17.53 5.96
CA ASP A 46 3.80 -17.21 7.27
C ASP A 46 4.63 -15.92 7.26
N THR A 47 4.76 -15.25 6.11
CA THR A 47 5.46 -13.96 6.00
C THR A 47 4.50 -12.82 6.27
N GLU A 48 4.90 -11.91 7.17
CA GLU A 48 4.23 -10.66 7.46
C GLU A 48 5.21 -9.49 7.25
N LEU A 49 4.75 -8.44 6.59
CA LEU A 49 5.52 -7.21 6.35
C LEU A 49 4.72 -6.03 6.91
N ALA A 50 5.39 -5.10 7.58
CA ALA A 50 4.79 -3.86 8.08
C ALA A 50 5.49 -2.68 7.43
N PHE A 51 4.72 -1.64 7.10
CA PHE A 51 5.21 -0.41 6.51
C PHE A 51 4.77 0.77 7.36
N THR A 52 5.71 1.65 7.69
CA THR A 52 5.43 2.92 8.34
C THR A 52 4.94 3.96 7.34
N LEU A 53 4.40 5.07 7.83
CA LEU A 53 4.07 6.21 6.99
C LEU A 53 5.32 6.72 6.26
N GLU A 54 6.47 6.83 6.93
CA GLU A 54 7.73 7.31 6.32
C GLU A 54 8.15 6.47 5.10
N GLU A 55 7.93 5.17 5.14
CA GLU A 55 8.29 4.27 4.03
C GLU A 55 7.37 4.43 2.81
N LEU A 56 6.12 4.84 3.04
CA LEU A 56 5.13 5.14 2.01
C LEU A 56 5.13 6.61 1.57
N GLU A 57 5.68 7.49 2.40
CA GLU A 57 5.86 8.90 2.06
C GLU A 57 6.72 9.06 0.81
N GLU A 58 6.45 10.13 0.07
CA GLU A 58 7.11 10.43 -1.19
C GLU A 58 6.96 9.35 -2.29
N ALA A 59 6.09 8.35 -2.11
CA ALA A 59 5.79 7.36 -3.13
C ALA A 59 5.36 8.04 -4.45
N GLN A 60 6.11 7.76 -5.51
CA GLN A 60 5.95 8.42 -6.80
C GLN A 60 5.02 7.61 -7.68
N TYR A 61 3.92 8.20 -8.15
CA TYR A 61 3.10 7.56 -9.17
C TYR A 61 3.92 7.34 -10.46
N VAL A 62 3.86 6.12 -11.01
CA VAL A 62 4.56 5.73 -12.25
C VAL A 62 3.54 5.63 -13.38
N ASP A 63 2.73 4.57 -13.39
CA ASP A 63 1.64 4.34 -14.34
C ASP A 63 0.73 3.20 -13.85
N ASP A 64 -0.49 3.06 -14.40
CA ASP A 64 -1.44 1.97 -14.12
C ASP A 64 -1.65 1.66 -12.62
N GLY A 65 -1.76 2.71 -11.80
CA GLY A 65 -1.93 2.57 -10.35
C GLY A 65 -0.68 2.08 -9.59
N MET A 66 0.47 2.00 -10.27
CA MET A 66 1.76 1.66 -9.68
C MET A 66 2.42 2.91 -9.08
N TYR A 67 3.01 2.73 -7.91
CA TYR A 67 3.79 3.71 -7.18
C TYR A 67 5.20 3.16 -6.95
N ARG A 68 6.22 4.00 -7.02
CA ARG A 68 7.58 3.65 -6.63
C ARG A 68 7.88 4.25 -5.27
N LEU A 69 8.17 3.40 -4.29
CA LEU A 69 8.58 3.83 -2.96
C LEU A 69 10.00 4.42 -2.97
N LYS A 70 10.37 5.13 -1.91
CA LYS A 70 11.74 5.67 -1.72
C LYS A 70 12.82 4.59 -1.76
N SER A 71 12.49 3.38 -1.31
CA SER A 71 13.36 2.20 -1.39
C SER A 71 13.61 1.70 -2.82
N GLY A 72 12.79 2.13 -3.79
CA GLY A 72 12.79 1.66 -5.17
C GLY A 72 11.78 0.54 -5.47
N VAL A 73 11.16 -0.03 -4.44
CA VAL A 73 10.10 -1.05 -4.57
C VAL A 73 8.91 -0.49 -5.35
N MET A 74 8.38 -1.29 -6.28
CA MET A 74 7.16 -1.01 -7.01
C MET A 74 5.96 -1.54 -6.23
N LEU A 75 4.99 -0.67 -5.97
CA LEU A 75 3.81 -0.94 -5.16
C LEU A 75 2.52 -0.65 -5.95
N ARG A 76 1.54 -1.55 -5.89
CA ARG A 76 0.18 -1.32 -6.41
C ARG A 76 -0.88 -1.84 -5.45
N PHE A 77 -1.85 -1.01 -5.13
CA PHE A 77 -3.03 -1.42 -4.37
C PHE A 77 -4.07 -2.04 -5.31
N LEU A 78 -4.68 -3.14 -4.87
CA LEU A 78 -5.63 -3.93 -5.64
C LEU A 78 -6.87 -4.18 -4.80
N THR A 79 -8.04 -4.05 -5.42
CA THR A 79 -9.33 -4.37 -4.82
C THR A 79 -9.95 -5.57 -5.54
N VAL A 80 -10.73 -6.36 -4.82
CA VAL A 80 -11.57 -7.39 -5.43
C VAL A 80 -12.70 -6.69 -6.16
N ALA A 81 -12.77 -6.86 -7.49
CA ALA A 81 -13.93 -6.44 -8.24
C ALA A 81 -15.14 -7.29 -7.83
N THR A 82 -16.11 -6.68 -7.16
CA THR A 82 -17.43 -7.31 -6.96
C THR A 82 -18.23 -7.13 -8.25
N LEU A 83 -18.36 -8.19 -9.05
CA LEU A 83 -19.28 -8.23 -10.18
C LEU A 83 -20.69 -8.50 -9.64
N HIS A 84 -21.59 -7.51 -9.76
CA HIS A 84 -23.02 -7.65 -9.47
C HIS A 84 -23.80 -8.08 -10.71
#